data_AF-A0A7C7U3Y9-F1
#
_entry.id   AF-A0A7C7U3Y9-F1
#
_cell.length_a   1.000
_cell.length_b   1.000
_cell.length_c   1.000
_cell.angle_alpha   90.00
_cell.angle_beta   90.00
_cell.angle_gamma   90.00
#
_symmetry.space_group_name_H-M   'P 1'
#
loop_
_entity.id
_entity.type
_entity.pdbx_description
1 polymer ?
#
loop_
_entity_poly.entity_id
_entity_poly.type
_entity_poly.pdbx_seq_one_letter_code
_entity_poly.pdbx_strand_id
1 'polypeptide(L)'
;MVDMLDENNGTESVDCAFEIEVNENDWESIIQMQVNELSCILEEKGIQRPGQFGNGRRTSSKLVYPIVAYDAERCPCPTVLGLVLTGLAGKSLFFGMGIKGLSDELVGYMNELLEFEGMPIGVKWNPAEVFIEARVATILLPDDILFARENGWVEMMGQVREGKRSTHRLVVAKMGRMALAHEKQDRAYNELKEEALMRNRGE
;
A
#
# COMPACT_ATOMS: atom_id res chain seq x y z
N MET A 1 40.41 -37.27 32.80
CA MET A 1 39.61 -36.79 33.94
C MET A 1 39.56 -35.28 33.77
N VAL A 2 38.43 -34.73 33.27
CA VAL A 2 37.26 -34.25 34.05
C VAL A 2 37.71 -33.01 34.84
N ASP A 3 37.16 -31.79 34.74
CA ASP A 3 35.89 -31.28 34.21
C ASP A 3 35.98 -29.76 33.93
N MET A 4 34.89 -29.25 33.37
CA MET A 4 34.53 -27.89 32.93
C MET A 4 34.70 -26.76 33.96
N LEU A 5 34.74 -25.50 33.46
CA LEU A 5 33.71 -24.48 33.72
C LEU A 5 33.88 -23.26 32.78
N ASP A 6 32.82 -23.00 32.01
CA ASP A 6 32.48 -21.75 31.31
C ASP A 6 32.27 -20.59 32.30
N GLU A 7 32.54 -19.36 31.87
CA GLU A 7 31.73 -18.16 32.15
C GLU A 7 32.27 -16.98 31.30
N ASN A 8 31.65 -16.70 30.16
CA ASN A 8 30.48 -15.83 29.96
C ASN A 8 30.91 -14.40 29.56
N ASN A 9 31.28 -14.27 28.29
CA ASN A 9 31.49 -12.98 27.65
C ASN A 9 30.11 -12.45 27.24
N GLY A 10 29.46 -11.75 28.17
CA GLY A 10 28.18 -11.08 27.95
C GLY A 10 28.33 -9.96 26.92
N THR A 11 28.25 -10.32 25.64
CA THR A 11 27.83 -9.39 24.59
C THR A 11 26.36 -9.12 24.83
N GLU A 12 26.07 -8.04 25.56
CA GLU A 12 24.79 -7.37 25.50
C GLU A 12 24.53 -7.00 24.04
N SER A 13 23.79 -7.86 23.35
CA SER A 13 23.13 -7.50 22.10
C SER A 13 22.16 -6.39 22.46
N VAL A 14 22.55 -5.16 22.16
CA VAL A 14 21.64 -4.04 22.15
C VAL A 14 20.63 -4.36 21.05
N ASP A 15 19.53 -4.98 21.44
CA ASP A 15 18.30 -5.02 20.65
C ASP A 15 17.86 -3.57 20.47
N CYS A 16 18.38 -2.93 19.42
CA CYS A 16 17.83 -1.71 18.87
C CYS A 16 16.57 -2.08 18.09
N ALA A 17 15.57 -2.63 18.77
CA ALA A 17 14.19 -2.51 18.34
C ALA A 17 13.82 -1.04 18.51
N PHE A 18 14.16 -0.22 17.52
CA PHE A 18 13.53 1.09 17.40
C PHE A 18 12.05 0.82 17.12
N GLU A 19 11.23 0.90 18.16
CA GLU A 19 9.80 1.15 18.05
C GLU A 19 9.65 2.55 17.43
N ILE A 20 9.82 2.65 16.11
CA ILE A 20 9.44 3.84 15.37
C ILE A 20 7.92 3.82 15.30
N GLU A 21 7.26 4.30 16.35
CA GLU A 21 5.86 4.69 16.26
C GLU A 21 5.77 5.85 15.26
N VAL A 22 5.45 5.54 14.01
CA VAL A 22 5.17 6.56 13.01
C VAL A 22 3.80 7.16 13.31
N ASN A 23 3.80 8.46 13.58
CA ASN A 23 2.58 9.24 13.81
C ASN A 23 1.62 9.09 12.61
N GLU A 24 0.38 8.65 12.88
CA GLU A 24 -0.65 8.48 11.86
C GLU A 24 -0.91 9.73 11.02
N ASN A 25 -0.65 10.92 11.58
CA ASN A 25 -0.77 12.19 10.87
C ASN A 25 0.19 12.32 9.67
N ASP A 26 1.31 11.58 9.68
CA ASP A 26 2.31 11.62 8.61
C ASP A 26 2.05 10.57 7.52
N TRP A 27 1.11 9.65 7.72
CA TRP A 27 0.89 8.51 6.83
C TRP A 27 0.51 8.93 5.41
N GLU A 28 -0.35 9.95 5.25
CA GLU A 28 -0.69 10.45 3.92
C GLU A 28 0.54 10.97 3.17
N SER A 29 1.42 11.69 3.85
CA SER A 29 2.66 12.23 3.29
C SER A 29 3.63 11.10 2.90
N ILE A 30 3.75 10.08 3.76
CA ILE A 30 4.58 8.90 3.54
C ILE A 30 4.07 8.09 2.35
N ILE A 31 2.77 7.82 2.28
CA ILE A 31 2.13 7.13 1.16
C ILE A 31 2.34 7.94 -0.13
N GLN A 32 2.12 9.25 -0.10
CA GLN A 32 2.27 10.11 -1.28
C GLN A 32 3.72 10.13 -1.79
N MET A 33 4.71 10.11 -0.90
CA MET A 33 6.13 10.01 -1.26
C MET A 33 6.41 8.69 -1.99
N GLN A 34 6.01 7.55 -1.42
CA GLN A 34 6.20 6.24 -2.05
C GLN A 34 5.45 6.10 -3.38
N VAL A 35 4.26 6.68 -3.49
CA VAL A 35 3.51 6.76 -4.76
C VAL A 35 4.30 7.51 -5.83
N ASN A 36 4.98 8.60 -5.45
CA ASN A 36 5.80 9.38 -6.38
C ASN A 36 7.00 8.56 -6.85
N GLU A 37 7.70 7.88 -5.94
CA GLU A 37 8.84 7.00 -6.27
C GLU A 37 8.44 5.89 -7.24
N LEU A 38 7.37 5.15 -6.93
CA LEU A 38 6.86 4.10 -7.82
C LEU A 38 6.39 4.65 -9.17
N SER A 39 5.89 5.90 -9.20
CA SER A 39 5.50 6.56 -10.45
C SER A 39 6.72 6.90 -11.32
N CYS A 40 7.86 7.29 -10.73
CA CYS A 40 9.10 7.47 -11.47
C CYS A 40 9.58 6.16 -12.09
N ILE A 41 9.54 5.05 -11.35
CA ILE A 41 9.93 3.73 -11.84
C ILE A 41 9.03 3.27 -13.00
N LEU A 42 7.73 3.58 -12.95
CA LEU A 42 6.80 3.33 -14.04
C LEU A 42 7.20 4.08 -15.32
N GLU A 43 7.53 5.37 -15.19
CA GLU A 43 7.96 6.21 -16.30
C GLU A 43 9.26 5.69 -16.93
N GLU A 44 10.24 5.26 -16.14
CA GLU A 44 11.48 4.64 -16.62
C GLU A 44 11.23 3.35 -17.41
N LYS A 45 10.18 2.60 -17.05
CA LYS A 45 9.74 1.39 -17.76
C LYS A 45 8.87 1.68 -19.00
N GLY A 46 8.72 2.95 -19.37
CA GLY A 46 7.89 3.38 -20.49
C GLY A 46 6.38 3.24 -20.25
N ILE A 47 5.96 3.02 -19.00
CA ILE A 47 4.56 2.93 -18.63
C ILE A 47 4.07 4.32 -18.28
N GLN A 48 3.31 4.94 -19.19
CA GLN A 48 2.74 6.25 -18.95
C GLN A 48 1.59 6.18 -17.95
N ARG A 49 1.55 7.14 -17.03
CA ARG A 49 0.38 7.32 -16.16
C ARG A 49 -0.86 7.58 -17.02
N PRO A 50 -1.99 6.91 -16.74
CA PRO A 50 -3.23 7.18 -17.44
C PRO A 50 -3.59 8.66 -17.33
N GLY A 51 -4.04 9.23 -18.46
CA GLY A 51 -4.40 10.64 -18.51
C GLY A 51 -3.32 11.58 -19.04
N GLN A 52 -2.15 11.09 -19.42
CA GLN A 52 -1.16 11.91 -20.11
C GLN A 52 -1.48 11.94 -21.61
N PHE A 53 -1.87 13.11 -22.12
CA PHE A 53 -2.00 13.30 -23.57
C PHE A 53 -0.61 13.45 -24.21
N GLY A 54 -0.48 13.15 -25.51
CA GLY A 54 0.79 13.27 -26.25
C GLY A 54 1.39 14.68 -26.32
N ASN A 55 0.69 15.69 -25.81
CA ASN A 55 1.15 17.08 -25.66
C ASN A 55 1.63 17.41 -24.22
N GLY A 56 1.78 16.40 -23.34
CA GLY A 56 2.25 16.59 -21.97
C GLY A 56 1.20 17.07 -20.97
N ARG A 57 -0.05 17.34 -21.40
CA ARG A 57 -1.14 17.66 -20.47
C ARG A 57 -1.55 16.42 -19.66
N ARG A 58 -1.56 16.55 -18.34
CA ARG A 58 -2.03 15.52 -17.40
C ARG A 58 -3.53 15.72 -17.13
N THR A 59 -4.36 14.70 -17.34
CA THR A 59 -5.66 14.63 -16.69
C THR A 59 -5.45 14.22 -15.23
N SER A 60 -6.23 14.82 -14.34
CA SER A 60 -6.27 14.56 -12.89
C SER A 60 -5.99 13.11 -12.46
N SER A 61 -5.40 12.94 -11.27
CA SER A 61 -5.03 11.71 -10.53
C SER A 61 -6.09 10.61 -10.37
N LYS A 62 -7.26 10.73 -11.02
CA LYS A 62 -8.45 9.87 -10.96
C LYS A 62 -8.23 8.39 -11.29
N LEU A 63 -7.03 8.03 -11.72
CA LEU A 63 -6.73 6.79 -12.40
C LEU A 63 -5.56 6.03 -11.78
N VAL A 64 -5.06 6.47 -10.63
CA VAL A 64 -3.95 5.82 -9.93
C VAL A 64 -4.36 5.54 -8.49
N TYR A 65 -4.42 4.27 -8.10
CA TYR A 65 -4.78 3.85 -6.75
C TYR A 65 -3.61 3.09 -6.11
N PRO A 66 -3.07 3.54 -4.98
CA PRO A 66 -1.99 2.82 -4.31
C PRO A 66 -2.50 1.56 -3.61
N ILE A 67 -1.66 0.53 -3.59
CA ILE A 67 -1.86 -0.69 -2.82
C ILE A 67 -1.05 -0.52 -1.54
N VAL A 68 -1.73 -0.30 -0.41
CA VAL A 68 -1.08 0.00 0.87
C VAL A 68 -1.21 -1.20 1.80
N ALA A 69 -0.08 -1.63 2.35
CA ALA A 69 0.04 -2.64 3.39
C ALA A 69 0.34 -2.00 4.74
N TYR A 70 -0.19 -2.62 5.79
CA TYR A 70 0.12 -2.28 7.17
C TYR A 70 -0.11 -3.49 8.09
N ASP A 71 0.80 -3.65 9.04
CA ASP A 71 0.72 -4.63 10.11
C ASP A 71 1.47 -4.09 11.34
N ALA A 72 0.84 -4.06 12.51
CA ALA A 72 1.44 -3.46 13.69
C ALA A 72 2.80 -4.07 14.09
N GLU A 73 3.04 -5.35 13.79
CA GLU A 73 4.24 -6.07 14.21
C GLU A 73 5.27 -6.20 13.08
N ARG A 74 4.81 -6.53 11.87
CA ARG A 74 5.65 -6.88 10.71
C ARG A 74 5.79 -5.76 9.70
N CYS A 75 4.92 -4.76 9.72
CA CYS A 75 4.89 -3.63 8.79
C CYS A 75 4.31 -2.37 9.47
N PRO A 76 4.96 -1.84 10.52
CA PRO A 76 4.39 -0.82 11.41
C PRO A 76 4.25 0.56 10.75
N CYS A 77 4.72 0.70 9.51
CA CYS A 77 4.60 1.90 8.68
C CYS A 77 3.77 1.56 7.43
N PRO A 78 2.96 2.50 6.91
CA PRO A 78 2.22 2.27 5.68
C PRO A 78 3.18 2.08 4.52
N THR A 79 3.09 0.92 3.87
CA THR A 79 3.99 0.56 2.76
C THR A 79 3.20 0.40 1.47
N VAL A 80 3.56 1.16 0.44
CA VAL A 80 2.95 1.09 -0.88
C VAL A 80 3.59 -0.05 -1.67
N LEU A 81 2.92 -1.19 -1.72
CA LEU A 81 3.38 -2.37 -2.46
C LEU A 81 3.24 -2.23 -3.97
N GLY A 82 2.41 -1.28 -4.43
CA GLY A 82 2.16 -1.08 -5.84
C GLY A 82 1.15 0.02 -6.14
N LEU A 83 0.95 0.24 -7.44
CA LEU A 83 0.00 1.19 -8.00
C LEU A 83 -0.92 0.45 -8.98
N VAL A 84 -2.20 0.78 -8.92
CA VAL A 84 -3.18 0.35 -9.91
C VAL A 84 -3.48 1.51 -10.84
N LEU A 85 -3.09 1.37 -12.10
CA LEU A 85 -3.31 2.35 -13.14
C LEU A 85 -4.56 1.97 -13.93
N THR A 86 -5.62 2.77 -13.83
CA THR A 86 -6.89 2.48 -14.51
C THR A 86 -7.03 3.31 -15.78
N GLY A 87 -7.08 2.64 -16.93
CA GLY A 87 -7.20 3.32 -18.23
C GLY A 87 -8.64 3.73 -18.58
N LEU A 88 -8.80 4.43 -19.71
CA LEU A 88 -10.09 4.55 -20.39
C LEU A 88 -10.47 3.15 -20.93
N ALA A 89 -11.70 2.70 -20.68
CA ALA A 89 -12.28 1.38 -21.02
C ALA A 89 -12.05 0.20 -20.04
N GLY A 90 -11.90 0.46 -18.73
CA GLY A 90 -12.01 -0.59 -17.70
C GLY A 90 -10.83 -1.56 -17.62
N LYS A 91 -9.74 -1.30 -18.34
CA LYS A 91 -8.49 -2.03 -18.19
C LYS A 91 -7.67 -1.41 -17.05
N SER A 92 -7.39 -2.21 -16.03
CA SER A 92 -6.52 -1.85 -14.92
C SER A 92 -5.17 -2.54 -15.10
N LEU A 93 -4.09 -1.78 -15.02
CA LEU A 93 -2.73 -2.30 -14.94
C LEU A 93 -2.30 -2.27 -13.48
N PHE A 94 -1.99 -3.44 -12.93
CA PHE A 94 -1.38 -3.58 -11.62
C PHE A 94 0.13 -3.55 -11.78
N PHE A 95 0.78 -2.57 -11.17
CA PHE A 95 2.22 -2.48 -11.10
C PHE A 95 2.63 -2.53 -9.64
N GLY A 96 3.56 -3.39 -9.28
CA GLY A 96 3.96 -3.56 -7.89
C GLY A 96 5.44 -3.90 -7.76
N MET A 97 5.91 -3.80 -6.51
CA MET A 97 7.22 -4.24 -6.12
C MET A 97 7.30 -5.76 -6.31
N GLY A 98 8.43 -6.23 -6.85
CA GLY A 98 8.77 -7.64 -6.77
C GLY A 98 9.27 -7.97 -5.36
N ILE A 99 9.42 -9.27 -5.06
CA ILE A 99 9.95 -9.76 -3.77
C ILE A 99 11.27 -9.05 -3.39
N LYS A 100 12.17 -8.82 -4.35
CA LYS A 100 13.45 -8.11 -4.14
C LYS A 100 13.33 -6.65 -3.70
N GLY A 101 12.15 -6.06 -3.83
CA GLY A 101 11.88 -4.69 -3.38
C GLY A 101 11.27 -4.61 -1.99
N LEU A 102 10.88 -5.74 -1.39
CA LEU A 102 10.33 -5.77 -0.05
C LEU A 102 11.44 -5.73 1.01
N SER A 103 11.11 -5.27 2.22
CA SER A 103 11.98 -5.47 3.38
C SER A 103 12.04 -6.94 3.79
N ASP A 104 13.07 -7.33 4.53
CA ASP A 104 13.24 -8.71 4.98
C ASP A 104 12.06 -9.18 5.86
N GLU A 105 11.49 -8.28 6.67
CA GLU A 105 10.31 -8.54 7.49
C GLU A 105 9.07 -8.84 6.63
N LEU A 106 8.85 -8.06 5.57
CA LEU A 106 7.74 -8.30 4.64
C LEU A 106 7.94 -9.57 3.81
N VAL A 107 9.18 -9.92 3.45
CA VAL A 107 9.48 -11.21 2.80
C VAL A 107 9.17 -12.37 3.75
N GLY A 108 9.61 -12.27 5.00
CA GLY A 108 9.30 -13.25 6.05
C GLY A 108 7.80 -13.43 6.22
N TYR A 109 7.07 -12.31 6.38
CA TYR A 109 5.62 -12.34 6.55
C TYR A 109 4.90 -12.92 5.32
N MET A 110 5.32 -12.57 4.10
CA MET A 110 4.75 -13.15 2.88
C MET A 110 4.95 -14.67 2.84
N ASN A 111 6.12 -15.18 3.25
CA ASN A 111 6.40 -16.61 3.28
C ASN A 111 5.55 -17.34 4.32
N GLU A 112 5.36 -16.75 5.50
CA GLU A 112 4.46 -17.28 6.54
C GLU A 112 3.01 -17.40 6.01
N LEU A 113 2.53 -16.36 5.30
CA LEU A 113 1.20 -16.38 4.68
C LEU A 113 1.07 -17.47 3.59
N LEU A 114 2.09 -17.61 2.74
CA LEU A 114 2.11 -18.64 1.70
C LEU A 114 2.13 -20.05 2.31
N GLU A 115 2.95 -20.28 3.33
CA GLU A 115 3.01 -21.56 4.04
C GLU A 115 1.66 -21.90 4.70
N PHE A 116 1.03 -20.92 5.35
CA PHE A 116 -0.29 -21.07 5.94
C PHE A 116 -1.35 -21.51 4.92
N GLU A 117 -1.33 -20.95 3.71
CA GLU A 117 -2.22 -21.30 2.59
C GLU A 117 -1.80 -22.58 1.85
N GLY A 118 -0.71 -23.24 2.26
CA GLY A 118 -0.17 -24.43 1.59
C GLY A 118 0.43 -24.14 0.21
N MET A 119 0.83 -22.89 -0.05
CA MET A 119 1.40 -22.44 -1.32
C MET A 119 2.93 -22.56 -1.35
N PRO A 120 3.53 -22.95 -2.49
CA PRO A 120 4.98 -23.11 -2.59
C PRO A 120 5.72 -21.77 -2.63
N ILE A 121 6.66 -21.57 -1.69
CA ILE A 121 7.50 -20.36 -1.60
C ILE A 121 8.41 -20.17 -2.84
N GLY A 122 8.83 -21.26 -3.49
CA GLY A 122 9.72 -21.23 -4.66
C GLY A 122 9.08 -20.70 -5.95
N VAL A 123 7.77 -20.41 -5.94
CA VAL A 123 7.05 -19.82 -7.08
C VAL A 123 7.18 -18.30 -7.04
N LYS A 124 7.26 -17.67 -8.21
CA LYS A 124 7.30 -16.21 -8.33
C LYS A 124 5.92 -15.60 -8.08
N TRP A 125 5.60 -15.39 -6.81
CA TRP A 125 4.38 -14.71 -6.38
C TRP A 125 4.47 -13.19 -6.58
N ASN A 126 3.31 -12.56 -6.79
CA ASN A 126 3.17 -11.11 -6.74
C ASN A 126 2.86 -10.70 -5.29
N PRO A 127 3.76 -9.99 -4.59
CA PRO A 127 3.55 -9.63 -3.19
C PRO A 127 2.24 -8.89 -2.95
N ALA A 128 1.90 -7.95 -3.82
CA ALA A 128 0.67 -7.17 -3.69
C ALA A 128 -0.57 -8.07 -3.73
N GLU A 129 -0.58 -9.12 -4.54
CA GLU A 129 -1.70 -10.06 -4.57
C GLU A 129 -1.78 -10.90 -3.30
N VAL A 130 -0.64 -11.42 -2.81
CA VAL A 130 -0.59 -12.21 -1.57
C VAL A 130 -1.11 -11.39 -0.39
N PHE A 131 -0.60 -10.16 -0.20
CA PHE A 131 -1.00 -9.31 0.92
C PHE A 131 -2.45 -8.80 0.80
N ILE A 132 -2.97 -8.58 -0.40
CA ILE A 132 -4.38 -8.24 -0.60
C ILE A 132 -5.28 -9.42 -0.24
N GLU A 133 -4.97 -10.64 -0.69
CA GLU A 133 -5.79 -11.82 -0.37
C GLU A 133 -5.77 -12.13 1.13
N ALA A 134 -4.61 -11.92 1.79
CA ALA A 134 -4.48 -12.02 3.24
C ALA A 134 -5.10 -10.83 4.02
N ARG A 135 -5.69 -9.84 3.35
CA ARG A 135 -6.25 -8.60 3.96
C ARG A 135 -5.26 -7.79 4.81
N VAL A 136 -3.98 -7.94 4.53
CA VAL A 136 -2.90 -7.10 5.08
C VAL A 136 -2.75 -5.82 4.25
N ALA A 137 -3.12 -5.88 2.97
CA ALA A 137 -3.09 -4.75 2.07
C ALA A 137 -4.47 -4.43 1.46
N THR A 138 -4.67 -3.17 1.10
CA THR A 138 -5.86 -2.68 0.40
C THR A 138 -5.49 -1.72 -0.73
N ILE A 139 -6.29 -1.68 -1.78
CA ILE A 139 -6.18 -0.65 -2.83
C ILE A 139 -6.90 0.60 -2.33
N LEU A 140 -6.19 1.66 -1.97
CA LEU A 140 -6.82 2.87 -1.43
C LEU A 140 -7.66 3.59 -2.48
N LEU A 141 -8.95 3.73 -2.16
CA LEU A 141 -9.92 4.55 -2.85
C LEU A 141 -10.23 5.83 -2.04
N PRO A 142 -10.83 6.87 -2.64
CA PRO A 142 -11.11 8.15 -1.98
C PRO A 142 -11.86 8.03 -0.64
N ASP A 143 -12.86 7.16 -0.56
CA ASP A 143 -13.61 6.92 0.67
C ASP A 143 -12.72 6.39 1.82
N ASP A 144 -11.66 5.66 1.49
CA ASP A 144 -10.70 5.10 2.44
C ASP A 144 -9.88 6.20 3.10
N ILE A 145 -9.50 7.21 2.31
CA ILE A 145 -8.74 8.36 2.78
C ILE A 145 -9.60 9.18 3.74
N LEU A 146 -10.85 9.49 3.37
CA LEU A 146 -11.75 10.24 4.26
C LEU A 146 -12.03 9.46 5.55
N PHE A 147 -12.31 8.16 5.44
CA PHE A 147 -12.51 7.32 6.62
C PHE A 147 -11.29 7.33 7.54
N ALA A 148 -10.09 7.21 7.00
CA ALA A 148 -8.85 7.21 7.78
C ALA A 148 -8.59 8.57 8.44
N ARG A 149 -8.91 9.69 7.79
CA ARG A 149 -8.81 11.02 8.41
C ARG A 149 -9.78 11.21 9.58
N GLU A 150 -10.97 10.63 9.49
CA GLU A 150 -11.99 10.73 10.53
C GLU A 150 -11.73 9.79 11.71
N ASN A 151 -11.19 8.59 11.46
CA ASN A 151 -11.17 7.50 12.44
C ASN A 151 -9.76 6.97 12.77
N GLY A 152 -8.73 7.39 12.03
CA GLY A 152 -7.37 6.84 12.09
C GLY A 152 -7.08 5.85 10.96
N TRP A 153 -5.83 5.85 10.51
CA TRP A 153 -5.31 4.92 9.52
C TRP A 153 -5.18 3.50 10.07
N VAL A 154 -4.76 3.35 11.32
CA VAL A 154 -4.64 2.05 11.98
C VAL A 154 -6.01 1.39 12.11
N GLU A 155 -7.04 2.15 12.53
CA GLU A 155 -8.42 1.68 12.58
C GLU A 155 -8.93 1.27 11.19
N MET A 156 -8.68 2.09 10.16
CA MET A 156 -9.05 1.77 8.77
C MET A 156 -8.46 0.44 8.32
N MET A 157 -7.16 0.22 8.56
CA MET A 157 -6.47 -1.02 8.22
C MET A 157 -6.91 -2.21 9.08
N GLY A 158 -7.24 -1.98 10.36
CA GLY A 158 -7.86 -2.98 11.23
C GLY A 158 -9.18 -3.49 10.66
N GLN A 159 -10.05 -2.59 10.18
CA GLN A 159 -11.31 -3.00 9.55
C GLN A 159 -11.12 -3.75 8.23
N VAL A 160 -10.06 -3.46 7.45
CA VAL A 160 -9.70 -4.27 6.27
C VAL A 160 -9.34 -5.69 6.71
N ARG A 161 -8.48 -5.82 7.72
CA ARG A 161 -8.02 -7.11 8.26
C ARG A 161 -9.17 -7.98 8.75
N GLU A 162 -10.11 -7.38 9.47
CA GLU A 162 -11.31 -8.05 9.98
C GLU A 162 -12.38 -8.33 8.90
N GLY A 163 -12.18 -7.83 7.67
CA GLY A 163 -13.14 -7.98 6.57
C GLY A 163 -14.39 -7.11 6.68
N LYS A 164 -14.40 -6.13 7.61
CA LYS A 164 -15.44 -5.09 7.70
C LYS A 164 -15.31 -4.05 6.59
N ARG A 165 -14.11 -3.91 6.04
CA ARG A 165 -13.78 -3.01 4.93
C ARG A 165 -13.15 -3.79 3.78
N SER A 166 -13.42 -3.35 2.56
CA SER A 166 -12.99 -4.03 1.33
C SER A 166 -11.51 -3.79 1.05
N THR A 167 -10.83 -4.77 0.46
CA THR A 167 -9.49 -4.59 -0.14
C THR A 167 -9.54 -3.93 -1.52
N HIS A 168 -10.76 -3.75 -2.04
CA HIS A 168 -11.12 -3.17 -3.34
C HIS A 168 -10.55 -3.90 -4.57
N ARG A 169 -9.92 -5.08 -4.39
CA ARG A 169 -9.32 -5.88 -5.46
C ARG A 169 -10.29 -6.13 -6.60
N LEU A 170 -11.47 -6.69 -6.30
CA LEU A 170 -12.44 -7.10 -7.30
C LEU A 170 -13.02 -5.89 -8.04
N VAL A 171 -13.45 -4.87 -7.31
CA VAL A 171 -14.09 -3.68 -7.90
C VAL A 171 -13.10 -2.94 -8.81
N VAL A 172 -11.85 -2.72 -8.38
CA VAL A 172 -10.85 -2.03 -9.20
C VAL A 172 -10.41 -2.89 -10.38
N ALA A 173 -10.27 -4.21 -10.22
CA ALA A 173 -9.91 -5.11 -11.32
C ALA A 173 -11.00 -5.20 -12.41
N LYS A 174 -12.28 -5.14 -12.03
CA LYS A 174 -13.41 -5.30 -12.97
C LYS A 174 -13.94 -3.98 -13.52
N MET A 175 -13.95 -2.93 -12.70
CA MET A 175 -14.58 -1.66 -13.04
C MET A 175 -13.53 -0.58 -13.38
N GLY A 176 -12.27 -0.75 -12.99
CA GLY A 176 -11.22 0.24 -13.20
C GLY A 176 -11.66 1.62 -12.67
N ARG A 177 -11.66 2.63 -13.53
CA ARG A 177 -12.15 3.99 -13.19
C ARG A 177 -13.59 4.03 -12.69
N MET A 178 -14.42 3.07 -13.09
CA MET A 178 -15.83 3.00 -12.65
C MET A 178 -15.96 2.55 -11.19
N ALA A 179 -14.86 2.19 -10.52
CA ALA A 179 -14.85 2.02 -9.06
C ALA A 179 -15.29 3.32 -8.34
N LEU A 180 -15.07 4.48 -8.96
CA LEU A 180 -15.54 5.77 -8.45
C LEU A 180 -17.02 6.07 -8.77
N ALA A 181 -17.70 5.26 -9.59
CA ALA A 181 -19.09 5.52 -9.94
C ALA A 181 -20.07 5.22 -8.79
N HIS A 182 -19.61 4.51 -7.76
CA HIS A 182 -20.39 4.31 -6.56
C HIS A 182 -20.53 5.64 -5.80
N GLU A 183 -21.74 6.00 -5.37
CA GLU A 183 -22.06 7.31 -4.78
C GLU A 183 -21.10 7.71 -3.65
N LYS A 184 -20.79 6.76 -2.76
CA LYS A 184 -19.84 6.99 -1.65
C LYS A 184 -18.46 7.41 -2.15
N GLN A 185 -17.94 6.75 -3.18
CA GLN A 185 -16.62 7.02 -3.75
C GLN A 185 -16.60 8.32 -4.55
N ASP A 186 -17.67 8.61 -5.30
CA ASP A 186 -17.79 9.84 -6.07
C ASP A 186 -17.83 11.08 -5.14
N ARG A 187 -18.64 11.01 -4.07
CA ARG A 187 -18.69 12.08 -3.06
C ARG A 187 -17.32 12.31 -2.42
N ALA A 188 -16.70 11.24 -1.92
CA ALA A 188 -15.39 11.32 -1.28
C ALA A 188 -14.32 11.89 -2.24
N TYR A 189 -14.36 11.49 -3.50
CA TYR A 189 -13.46 12.00 -4.52
C TYR A 189 -13.64 13.51 -4.75
N ASN A 190 -14.88 13.99 -4.84
CA ASN A 190 -15.16 15.40 -5.09
C ASN A 190 -14.74 16.28 -3.90
N GLU A 191 -14.94 15.81 -2.67
CA GLU A 191 -14.50 16.50 -1.45
C GLU A 191 -12.98 16.68 -1.40
N LEU A 192 -12.22 15.58 -1.54
CA LEU A 192 -10.75 15.63 -1.58
C LEU A 192 -10.21 16.54 -2.70
N LYS A 193 -10.91 16.58 -3.84
CA LYS A 193 -10.54 17.44 -4.96
C LYS A 193 -10.78 18.92 -4.65
N GLU A 194 -11.89 19.27 -4.00
CA GLU A 194 -12.19 20.64 -3.60
C GLU A 194 -11.16 21.15 -2.59
N GLU A 195 -10.81 20.34 -1.59
CA GLU A 195 -9.74 20.67 -0.65
C GLU A 195 -8.40 20.95 -1.34
N ALA A 196 -8.00 20.09 -2.28
CA ALA A 196 -6.76 20.28 -3.03
C ALA A 196 -6.78 21.58 -3.84
N LEU A 197 -7.95 22.00 -4.35
CA LEU A 197 -8.11 23.27 -5.05
C LEU A 197 -7.99 24.46 -4.10
N MET A 198 -8.55 24.38 -2.88
CA MET A 198 -8.45 25.44 -1.88
C MET A 198 -7.00 25.60 -1.38
N ARG A 199 -6.31 24.50 -1.05
CA ARG A 199 -4.89 24.53 -0.63
C ARG A 199 -3.99 25.18 -1.68
N ASN A 200 -4.24 24.92 -2.97
CA ASN A 200 -3.47 25.52 -4.06
C ASN A 200 -3.78 27.02 -4.29
N ARG A 201 -4.88 27.53 -3.72
CA ARG A 201 -5.25 28.95 -3.76
C ARG A 201 -4.70 29.74 -2.57
N GLY A 202 -4.05 29.07 -1.61
CA GLY A 202 -3.48 29.72 -0.42
C GLY A 202 -4.52 30.11 0.64
N GLU A 203 -5.67 29.43 0.63
CA GLU A 203 -6.71 29.51 1.67
C GLU A 203 -6.58 28.34 2.65
#